data_AF-A0A836N877-F1
#
_entry.id   AF-A0A836N877-F1
#
_cell.length_a   1.000
_cell.length_b   1.000
_cell.length_c   1.000
_cell.angle_alpha   90.00
_cell.angle_beta   90.00
_cell.angle_gamma   90.00
#
_symmetry.space_group_name_H-M   'P 1'
#
loop_
_entity.id
_entity.type
_entity.pdbx_description
1 polymer ?
#
loop_
_entity_poly.entity_id
_entity_poly.type
_entity_poly.pdbx_seq_one_letter_code
_entity_poly.pdbx_strand_id
1 'polypeptide(L)' 'MRRNLSHIIAAAFNEPLLLEPAYARVFFCALGREMGAASLSVPQQQVQLDAPGMLAETDEYMAGGKRPARVYRVVNGIA' A
#
# COMPACT_ATOMS: atom_id res chain seq x y z
N MET A 1 0.43 -12.76 -16.11
CA MET A 1 -0.57 -11.68 -16.02
C MET A 1 0.17 -10.36 -15.98
N ARG A 2 0.01 -9.46 -16.96
CA ARG A 2 0.57 -8.10 -16.87
C ARG A 2 -0.15 -7.37 -15.74
N ARG A 3 0.57 -7.00 -14.68
CA ARG A 3 0.07 -6.06 -13.66
C ARG A 3 -0.02 -4.70 -14.34
N ASN A 4 -1.23 -4.17 -14.54
CA ASN A 4 -1.42 -2.81 -15.05
C ASN A 4 -1.10 -1.80 -13.95
N LEU A 5 0.19 -1.64 -13.65
CA LEU A 5 0.69 -0.80 -12.56
C LEU A 5 0.13 0.63 -12.66
N SER A 6 0.10 1.18 -13.87
CA SER A 6 -0.46 2.51 -14.15
C SER A 6 -1.93 2.64 -13.73
N HIS A 7 -2.75 1.60 -13.92
CA HIS A 7 -4.15 1.61 -13.50
C HIS A 7 -4.29 1.55 -11.97
N ILE A 8 -3.43 0.77 -11.31
CA ILE A 8 -3.43 0.66 -9.84
C ILE A 8 -3.00 1.97 -9.19
N ILE A 9 -1.95 2.60 -9.73
CA ILE A 9 -1.49 3.93 -9.30
C ILE A 9 -2.62 4.94 -9.49
N ALA A 10 -3.24 4.98 -10.68
CA ALA A 10 -4.33 5.91 -10.96
C ALA A 10 -5.48 5.74 -9.96
N ALA A 11 -5.93 4.51 -9.68
CA ALA A 11 -6.99 4.27 -8.70
C ALA A 11 -6.55 4.69 -7.28
N ALA A 12 -5.33 4.32 -6.87
CA ALA A 12 -4.85 4.58 -5.51
C ALA A 12 -4.68 6.07 -5.17
N PHE A 13 -4.38 6.91 -6.16
CA PHE A 13 -4.19 8.36 -5.96
C PHE A 13 -5.44 9.20 -6.27
N ASN A 14 -6.40 8.69 -7.06
CA ASN A 14 -7.56 9.47 -7.49
C ASN A 14 -8.88 9.04 -6.83
N GLU A 15 -8.95 7.86 -6.20
CA GLU A 15 -10.16 7.36 -5.55
C GLU A 15 -9.94 7.13 -4.04
N PRO A 16 -10.95 7.38 -3.18
CA PRO A 16 -10.86 7.03 -1.77
C PRO A 16 -10.80 5.51 -1.60
N LEU A 17 -9.72 5.02 -0.98
CA LEU A 17 -9.55 3.60 -0.66
C LEU A 17 -10.06 3.31 0.77
N LEU A 18 -10.86 2.26 0.97
CA LEU A 18 -11.28 1.80 2.30
C LEU A 18 -10.26 0.78 2.82
N LEU A 19 -9.10 1.28 3.24
CA LEU A 19 -8.06 0.44 3.82
C LEU A 19 -7.98 0.62 5.33
N GLU A 20 -7.76 -0.49 6.03
CA GLU A 20 -7.30 -0.45 7.42
C GLU A 20 -5.94 0.29 7.48
N PRO A 21 -5.71 1.21 8.44
CA PRO A 21 -4.51 2.05 8.47
C PRO A 21 -3.20 1.26 8.40
N ALA A 22 -3.12 0.12 9.09
CA ALA A 22 -1.94 -0.75 9.08
C ALA A 22 -1.68 -1.40 7.71
N TYR A 23 -2.74 -1.72 6.96
CA TYR A 23 -2.61 -2.29 5.62
C TYR A 23 -2.29 -1.22 4.58
N ALA A 24 -2.88 -0.03 4.71
CA ALA A 24 -2.60 1.12 3.84
C ALA A 24 -1.10 1.42 3.79
N ARG A 25 -0.43 1.47 4.96
CA ARG A 25 1.02 1.71 5.05
C ARG A 25 1.80 0.72 4.20
N VAL A 26 1.54 -0.58 4.38
CA VAL A 26 2.24 -1.65 3.64
C VAL A 26 1.93 -1.57 2.14
N PHE A 27 0.68 -1.33 1.77
CA PHE A 27 0.26 -1.16 0.38
C PHE A 27 1.03 -0.01 -0.29
N PHE A 28 1.08 1.17 0.35
CA PHE A 28 1.79 2.33 -0.19
C PHE A 28 3.32 2.18 -0.14
N CYS A 29 3.89 1.44 0.81
CA CYS A 29 5.31 1.05 0.77
C CYS A 29 5.63 0.21 -0.48
N ALA A 30 4.81 -0.80 -0.75
CA ALA A 30 4.98 -1.65 -1.92
C ALA A 30 4.76 -0.86 -3.23
N LEU A 31 3.70 -0.05 -3.30
CA LEU A 31 3.38 0.76 -4.46
C LEU A 31 4.46 1.83 -4.73
N GLY A 32 4.93 2.52 -3.70
CA GLY A 32 5.98 3.52 -3.79
C GLY A 32 7.28 2.94 -4.32
N ARG A 33 7.65 1.72 -3.88
CA ARG A 33 8.81 0.99 -4.41
C ARG A 33 8.68 0.67 -5.90
N GLU A 34 7.51 0.20 -6.34
CA GLU A 34 7.23 -0.06 -7.76
C GLU A 34 7.25 1.23 -8.60
N MET A 35 6.99 2.38 -7.99
CA MET A 35 7.08 3.71 -8.62
C MET A 35 8.49 4.33 -8.57
N GLY A 36 9.43 3.75 -7.82
CA GLY A 36 10.76 4.35 -7.60
C GLY A 36 10.77 5.53 -6.63
N ALA A 37 9.82 5.59 -5.69
CA ALA A 37 9.79 6.61 -4.64
C ALA A 37 10.99 6.45 -3.69
N ALA A 38 11.59 7.57 -3.28
CA ALA A 38 12.70 7.59 -2.34
C ALA A 38 12.24 7.39 -0.88
N SER A 39 11.01 7.81 -0.57
CA SER A 39 10.43 7.74 0.77
C SER A 39 8.90 7.73 0.76
N LEU A 40 8.33 7.28 1.87
CA LEU A 40 6.90 7.37 2.18
C LEU A 40 6.73 8.13 3.51
N SER A 41 5.90 9.17 3.50
CA SER A 41 5.52 9.89 4.72
C SER A 41 4.14 9.44 5.19
N VAL A 42 3.99 9.19 6.49
CA VAL A 42 2.72 8.86 7.15
C VAL A 42 2.45 9.92 8.23
N PRO A 43 1.83 11.05 7.86
CA PRO A 43 1.69 12.20 8.75
C PRO A 43 0.92 11.90 10.04
N GLN A 44 -0.14 11.08 9.97
CA GLN A 44 -0.94 10.73 11.15
C GLN A 44 -0.12 9.99 12.22
N GLN A 45 0.93 9.28 11.81
CA GLN A 45 1.81 8.52 12.72
C GLN A 45 3.15 9.24 12.95
N GLN A 46 3.37 10.40 12.32
CA GLN A 46 4.66 11.11 12.31
C GLN A 46 5.85 10.22 11.89
N VAL A 47 5.60 9.28 10.98
CA VAL A 47 6.62 8.35 10.47
C VAL A 47 7.04 8.77 9.07
N GLN A 48 8.35 8.73 8.80
CA GLN A 48 8.90 8.80 7.46
C GLN A 48 9.76 7.56 7.22
N LEU A 49 9.40 6.81 6.18
CA LEU A 49 10.11 5.60 5.76
C LEU A 49 10.94 5.94 4.54
N ASP A 50 12.23 5.67 4.58
CA ASP A 50 13.11 5.70 3.41
C ASP A 50 12.98 4.38 2.62
N ALA A 51 13.71 4.25 1.51
CA ALA A 51 13.67 3.04 0.69
C ALA A 51 13.95 1.74 1.48
N PRO A 52 14.97 1.67 2.35
CA PRO A 52 15.17 0.53 3.26
C PRO A 52 13.98 0.30 4.22
N GLY A 53 13.44 1.36 4.83
CA GLY A 53 12.29 1.25 5.74
C GLY A 53 11.03 0.74 5.05
N MET A 54 10.75 1.19 3.82
CA MET A 54 9.64 0.69 3.02
C MET A 54 9.79 -0.80 2.67
N LEU A 55 11.02 -1.26 2.40
CA LEU A 55 11.33 -2.66 2.18
C LEU A 55 11.04 -3.48 3.44
N ALA A 56 11.59 -3.07 4.58
CA ALA A 56 11.42 -3.76 5.86
C ALA A 56 9.94 -3.93 6.25
N GLU A 57 9.14 -2.87 6.12
CA GLU A 57 7.69 -2.90 6.39
C GLU A 57 6.94 -3.88 5.48
N THR A 58 7.33 -3.95 4.20
CA THR A 58 6.73 -4.89 3.26
C THR A 58 7.12 -6.33 3.59
N ASP A 59 8.41 -6.56 3.89
CA ASP A 59 8.94 -7.88 4.19
C ASP A 59 8.40 -8.43 5.50
N GLU A 60 8.32 -7.61 6.56
CA GLU A 60 7.73 -7.98 7.84
C GLU A 60 6.25 -8.36 7.67
N TYR A 61 5.52 -7.60 6.86
CA TYR A 61 4.13 -7.94 6.55
C TYR A 61 3.99 -9.29 5.82
N MET A 62 4.90 -9.59 4.89
CA MET A 62 4.88 -10.82 4.09
C MET A 62 5.43 -12.05 4.84
N ALA A 63 6.33 -11.84 5.81
CA ALA A 63 6.90 -12.89 6.66
C ALA A 63 5.84 -13.57 7.53
N GLY A 64 4.73 -12.89 7.84
CA GLY A 64 3.57 -13.43 8.56
C GLY A 64 2.77 -14.51 7.83
N GLY A 65 3.21 -14.97 6.67
CA GLY A 65 2.58 -16.05 5.90
C GLY A 65 1.35 -15.63 5.09
N LYS A 66 0.73 -16.60 4.41
CA LYS A 66 -0.39 -16.37 3.50
C LYS A 66 -1.67 -16.08 4.30
N ARG A 67 -1.94 -14.79 4.54
CA ARG A 67 -3.17 -14.34 5.20
C ARG A 67 -4.39 -14.63 4.31
N PRO A 68 -5.56 -14.93 4.89
CA PRO A 68 -6.78 -15.11 4.12
C PRO A 68 -7.06 -13.83 3.33
N ALA A 69 -7.47 -13.98 2.07
CA ALA A 69 -7.85 -12.85 1.24
C ALA A 69 -8.99 -12.09 1.92
N ARG A 70 -8.74 -10.84 2.30
CA ARG A 70 -9.80 -9.95 2.79
C ARG A 70 -10.52 -9.41 1.57
N VAL A 71 -11.78 -9.80 1.40
CA VAL A 71 -12.64 -9.30 0.32
C VAL A 71 -13.23 -7.98 0.80
N TYR A 72 -12.66 -6.89 0.33
CA TYR A 72 -13.18 -5.55 0.54
C TYR A 72 -14.34 -5.33 -0.45
N ARG A 73 -15.54 -5.07 0.09
CA ARG A 73 -16.72 -4.79 -0.75
C ARG A 73 -16.74 -3.31 -1.03
N VAL A 74 -16.64 -2.96 -2.30
CA VAL A 74 -16.83 -1.58 -2.75
C VAL A 74 -18.26 -1.13 -2.43
N VAL A 75 -18.40 -0.16 -1.53
CA VAL A 75 -19.67 0.51 -1.22
C VAL A 75 -19.49 1.98 -1.55
N ASN A 76 -20.36 2.53 -2.40
CA ASN A 76 -20.30 3.92 -2.86
C ASN A 76 -18.96 4.32 -3.51
N GLY A 77 -18.33 3.40 -4.24
CA GLY A 77 -17.03 3.65 -4.88
C GLY A 77 -15.82 3.60 -3.96
N ILE A 78 -16.01 3.23 -2.68
CA ILE A 78 -14.94 3.10 -1.70
C ILE A 78 -14.75 1.61 -1.41
N ALA A 79 -13.60 1.07 -1.80
CA ALA A 79 -13.24 -0.35 -1.73
C ALA A 79 -12.70 -0.71 -0.36
#